data_AF-A0A8B9N6A4-F1
#
_entry.id   AF-A0A8B9N6A4-F1
#
_cell.length_a   1.000
_cell.length_b   1.000
_cell.length_c   1.000
_cell.angle_alpha   90.00
_cell.angle_beta   90.00
_cell.angle_gamma   90.00
#
_symmetry.space_group_name_H-M   'P 1'
#
loop_
_entity.id
_entity.type
_entity.pdbx_description
1 polymer ?
#
loop_
_entity_poly.entity_id
_entity_poly.type
_entity_poly.pdbx_seq_one_letter_code
_entity_poly.pdbx_strand_id
1 'polypeptide(L)'
;MAPFACGLLVLTAPLGALPRRAAAALAAAAGVVAGPLYVHLQPGLRLAAPDPRPAAPPACPALLRALAALYAAAAAQRGLDLRVLLGPGRRLARRPRVLLAAAEAPGPPGPVRLGLQRLAAAAYGCPPGLPAVLLEEAGGGPEEEPEEEPGAALPDFADVAVGGTFDRLHGAHRLLLSACCLLARRRLLAGVADGDLLRHKVLMELIEPYELRAAKLREFLEDVKPSLHYDIVPLVDPYGPSVTDPDLQCLVVSEETRRGGEAVNKKRLENGLPELALYEILLMKDPEHSQNEEEKISSSSLRQRLLGTLLRPPRQDPALPSHPYVIGLTGGTGSGKTSIAKLLGHLGAFLIDADKLGHAVYVPGGPAYEQVVAAFGAEILDEDGTINRKVLGAKVFGNQVRAAQRLSIFNLMSSELSICAEDFYFSAL
;
A
#
# COMPACT_ATOMS: atom_id res chain seq x y z
N MET A 1 -11.88 4.69 -18.65
CA MET A 1 -10.76 5.38 -18.00
C MET A 1 -11.22 6.76 -17.57
N ALA A 2 -10.86 7.20 -16.37
CA ALA A 2 -11.24 8.51 -15.87
C ALA A 2 -10.66 9.64 -16.76
N PRO A 3 -11.47 10.60 -17.23
CA PRO A 3 -11.06 11.60 -18.23
C PRO A 3 -10.13 12.70 -17.70
N PHE A 4 -10.07 12.91 -16.39
CA PHE A 4 -9.27 14.01 -15.81
C PHE A 4 -8.14 13.51 -14.92
N ALA A 5 -6.96 14.11 -15.06
CA ALA A 5 -5.78 13.75 -14.25
C ALA A 5 -5.80 14.30 -12.81
N CYS A 6 -6.67 15.26 -12.51
CA CYS A 6 -6.77 15.89 -11.18
C CYS A 6 -8.11 16.62 -11.05
N GLY A 7 -8.75 16.53 -9.88
CA GLY A 7 -10.04 17.16 -9.62
C GLY A 7 -10.10 17.87 -8.27
N LEU A 8 -11.05 18.79 -8.14
CA LEU A 8 -11.40 19.47 -6.90
C LEU A 8 -12.87 19.21 -6.58
N LEU A 9 -13.13 18.43 -5.52
CA LEU A 9 -14.45 18.18 -4.97
C LEU A 9 -14.73 19.17 -3.83
N VAL A 10 -15.83 19.90 -3.95
CA VAL A 10 -16.30 20.80 -2.89
C VAL A 10 -17.46 20.12 -2.17
N LEU A 11 -17.34 19.96 -0.85
CA LEU A 11 -18.38 19.39 0.01
C LEU A 11 -18.91 20.49 0.93
N THR A 12 -20.19 20.80 0.78
CA THR A 12 -20.87 21.86 1.55
C THR A 12 -21.79 21.33 2.63
N ALA A 13 -22.00 20.02 2.69
CA ALA A 13 -22.81 19.39 3.73
C ALA A 13 -22.21 19.64 5.13
N PRO A 14 -23.05 19.73 6.18
CA PRO A 14 -22.58 19.75 7.56
C PRO A 14 -21.65 18.59 7.86
N LEU A 15 -20.68 18.77 8.78
CA LEU A 15 -19.68 17.75 9.08
C LEU A 15 -20.30 16.42 9.54
N GLY A 16 -21.40 16.45 10.29
CA GLY A 16 -22.13 15.25 10.74
C GLY A 16 -22.79 14.45 9.62
N ALA A 17 -23.15 15.10 8.50
CA ALA A 17 -23.78 14.47 7.34
C ALA A 17 -22.75 13.85 6.36
N LEU A 18 -21.49 14.28 6.44
CA LEU A 18 -20.44 13.85 5.50
C LEU A 18 -20.20 12.33 5.49
N PRO A 19 -20.17 11.60 6.62
CA PRO A 19 -19.89 10.16 6.60
C PRO A 19 -20.84 9.35 5.69
N ARG A 20 -22.12 9.72 5.63
CA ARG A 20 -23.13 9.05 4.80
C ARG A 20 -23.01 9.42 3.32
N ARG A 21 -22.73 10.70 3.04
CA ARG A 21 -22.72 11.25 1.67
C ARG A 21 -21.37 11.11 0.95
N ALA A 22 -20.28 10.99 1.72
CA ALA A 22 -18.92 10.90 1.21
C ALA A 22 -18.72 9.69 0.28
N ALA A 23 -19.27 8.53 0.62
CA ALA A 23 -19.05 7.29 -0.15
C ALA A 23 -19.55 7.42 -1.60
N ALA A 24 -20.80 7.87 -1.79
CA ALA A 24 -21.38 8.05 -3.12
C ALA A 24 -20.63 9.11 -3.93
N ALA A 25 -20.33 10.26 -3.31
CA ALA A 25 -19.60 11.34 -3.97
C ALA A 25 -18.18 10.91 -4.40
N LEU A 26 -17.47 10.18 -3.54
CA LEU A 26 -16.12 9.70 -3.84
C LEU A 26 -16.11 8.58 -4.88
N ALA A 27 -17.10 7.68 -4.86
CA ALA A 27 -17.26 6.66 -5.90
C ALA A 27 -17.52 7.29 -7.27
N ALA A 28 -18.41 8.28 -7.34
CA ALA A 28 -18.67 9.01 -8.57
C ALA A 28 -17.43 9.81 -9.03
N ALA A 29 -16.71 10.46 -8.11
CA ALA A 29 -15.48 11.16 -8.41
C ALA A 29 -14.36 10.25 -8.92
N ALA A 30 -14.25 9.02 -8.41
CA ALA A 30 -13.28 8.02 -8.85
C ALA A 30 -13.49 7.60 -10.33
N GLY A 31 -14.73 7.66 -10.83
CA GLY A 31 -15.03 7.48 -12.25
C GLY A 31 -14.56 8.64 -13.14
N VAL A 32 -14.32 9.81 -12.55
CA VAL A 32 -14.02 11.07 -13.27
C VAL A 32 -12.54 11.45 -13.19
N VAL A 33 -11.87 11.14 -12.07
CA VAL A 33 -10.49 11.58 -11.77
C VAL A 33 -9.54 10.39 -11.61
N ALA A 34 -8.44 10.41 -12.36
CA ALA A 34 -7.40 9.37 -12.34
C ALA A 34 -6.21 9.65 -11.41
N GLY A 35 -6.07 10.88 -10.91
CA GLY A 35 -4.96 11.32 -10.05
C GLY A 35 -5.46 11.94 -8.74
N PRO A 36 -4.76 12.96 -8.19
CA PRO A 36 -5.17 13.57 -6.93
C PRO A 36 -6.58 14.17 -7.01
N LEU A 37 -7.42 13.75 -6.06
CA LEU A 37 -8.72 14.34 -5.80
C LEU A 37 -8.59 15.21 -4.54
N TYR A 38 -8.59 16.52 -4.76
CA TYR A 38 -8.61 17.48 -3.69
C TYR A 38 -10.03 17.65 -3.15
N VAL A 39 -10.21 17.62 -1.83
CA VAL A 39 -11.50 17.86 -1.19
C VAL A 39 -11.44 19.14 -0.39
N HIS A 40 -12.29 20.11 -0.74
CA HIS A 40 -12.49 21.32 0.02
C HIS A 40 -13.77 21.21 0.84
N LEU A 41 -13.62 21.15 2.16
CA LEU A 41 -14.75 21.14 3.09
C LEU A 41 -15.18 22.58 3.36
N GLN A 42 -16.43 22.90 3.03
CA GLN A 42 -17.06 24.21 3.27
C GLN A 42 -18.44 24.00 3.90
N PRO A 43 -18.53 23.45 5.13
CA PRO A 43 -19.79 23.10 5.75
C PRO A 43 -20.70 24.33 5.85
N GLY A 44 -21.93 24.24 5.35
CA GLY A 44 -22.91 25.33 5.38
C GLY A 44 -22.76 26.40 4.30
N LEU A 45 -21.74 26.31 3.43
CA LEU A 45 -21.54 27.27 2.34
C LEU A 45 -22.62 27.12 1.26
N ARG A 46 -23.29 28.23 0.92
CA ARG A 46 -24.22 28.29 -0.21
C ARG A 46 -23.49 28.73 -1.48
N LEU A 47 -23.19 27.78 -2.37
CA LEU A 47 -22.46 28.04 -3.62
C LEU A 47 -23.19 29.00 -4.57
N ALA A 48 -24.52 29.09 -4.49
CA ALA A 48 -25.29 30.05 -5.28
C ALA A 48 -25.10 31.53 -4.84
N ALA A 49 -24.46 31.77 -3.67
CA ALA A 49 -24.19 33.11 -3.18
C ALA A 49 -23.21 33.88 -4.11
N PRO A 50 -23.29 35.22 -4.15
CA PRO A 50 -22.48 36.04 -5.06
C PRO A 50 -20.97 36.01 -4.75
N ASP A 51 -20.58 35.88 -3.49
CA ASP A 51 -19.17 35.85 -3.04
C ASP A 51 -18.96 34.73 -2.01
N PRO A 52 -18.78 33.47 -2.44
CA PRO A 52 -18.49 32.37 -1.54
C PRO A 52 -17.06 32.51 -1.00
N ARG A 53 -16.93 32.95 0.26
CA ARG A 53 -15.62 33.09 0.91
C ARG A 53 -15.17 31.74 1.49
N PRO A 54 -14.00 31.23 1.08
CA PRO A 54 -13.48 30.00 1.65
C PRO A 54 -13.08 30.23 3.12
N ALA A 55 -13.65 29.44 4.03
CA ALA A 55 -13.21 29.36 5.41
C ALA A 55 -12.42 28.05 5.66
N ALA A 56 -11.44 28.08 6.56
CA ALA A 56 -10.87 26.82 7.03
C ALA A 56 -11.91 26.10 7.91
N PRO A 57 -12.04 24.76 7.78
CA PRO A 57 -12.94 24.01 8.64
C PRO A 57 -12.46 24.11 10.10
N PRO A 58 -13.39 24.17 11.08
CA PRO A 58 -13.01 24.27 12.48
C PRO A 58 -12.24 23.02 12.94
N ALA A 59 -11.14 23.21 13.65
CA ALA A 59 -10.39 22.11 14.25
C ALA A 59 -11.17 21.57 15.46
N CYS A 60 -12.06 20.60 15.22
CA CYS A 60 -12.93 20.00 16.22
C CYS A 60 -13.03 18.46 16.04
N PRO A 61 -13.49 17.72 17.06
CA PRO A 61 -13.71 16.28 16.95
C PRO A 61 -14.63 15.86 15.79
N ALA A 62 -15.65 16.67 15.47
CA ALA A 62 -16.54 16.40 14.33
C ALA A 62 -15.77 16.41 12.99
N LEU A 63 -14.78 17.29 12.83
CA LEU A 63 -13.91 17.30 11.64
C LEU A 63 -13.04 16.04 11.56
N LEU A 64 -12.47 15.57 12.67
CA LEU A 64 -11.70 14.32 12.68
C LEU A 64 -12.54 13.11 12.29
N ARG A 65 -13.80 13.02 12.77
CA ARG A 65 -14.75 11.98 12.35
C ARG A 65 -15.07 12.07 10.86
N ALA A 66 -15.30 13.27 10.34
CA ALA A 66 -15.55 13.49 8.92
C ALA A 66 -14.32 13.09 8.06
N LEU A 67 -13.11 13.46 8.48
CA LEU A 67 -11.86 13.05 7.82
C LEU A 67 -11.70 11.52 7.82
N ALA A 68 -11.98 10.87 8.95
CA ALA A 68 -11.92 9.42 9.05
C ALA A 68 -12.88 8.76 8.05
N ALA A 69 -14.12 9.22 7.98
CA ALA A 69 -15.12 8.70 7.04
C ALA A 69 -14.72 8.94 5.58
N LEU A 70 -14.21 10.12 5.24
CA LEU A 70 -13.73 10.45 3.90
C LEU A 70 -12.57 9.55 3.47
N TYR A 71 -11.56 9.35 4.34
CA TYR A 71 -10.42 8.51 4.01
C TYR A 71 -10.79 7.02 3.94
N ALA A 72 -11.73 6.55 4.74
CA ALA A 72 -12.24 5.18 4.64
C ALA A 72 -13.07 4.96 3.37
N ALA A 73 -13.95 5.90 3.03
CA ALA A 73 -14.71 5.86 1.78
C ALA A 73 -13.78 5.89 0.56
N ALA A 74 -12.71 6.70 0.59
CA ALA A 74 -11.70 6.72 -0.47
C ALA A 74 -10.88 5.43 -0.51
N ALA A 75 -10.58 4.79 0.61
CA ALA A 75 -9.86 3.52 0.64
C ALA A 75 -10.64 2.38 -0.05
N ALA A 76 -11.97 2.43 -0.03
CA ALA A 76 -12.83 1.52 -0.78
C ALA A 76 -12.79 1.76 -2.30
N GLN A 77 -12.23 2.89 -2.77
CA GLN A 77 -12.08 3.20 -4.19
C GLN A 77 -10.64 2.90 -4.64
N ARG A 78 -10.49 1.95 -5.57
CA ARG A 78 -9.15 1.55 -6.06
C ARG A 78 -8.40 2.73 -6.68
N GLY A 79 -7.25 3.05 -6.11
CA GLY A 79 -6.31 4.03 -6.65
C GLY A 79 -6.68 5.50 -6.44
N LEU A 80 -7.70 5.81 -5.62
CA LEU A 80 -8.11 7.19 -5.37
C LEU A 80 -7.13 7.91 -4.41
N ASP A 81 -6.39 8.89 -4.94
CA ASP A 81 -5.48 9.74 -4.16
C ASP A 81 -6.24 10.93 -3.53
N LEU A 82 -6.93 10.68 -2.41
CA LEU A 82 -7.71 11.70 -1.71
C LEU A 82 -6.84 12.64 -0.87
N ARG A 83 -6.99 13.96 -1.03
CA ARG A 83 -6.31 14.99 -0.23
C ARG A 83 -7.32 16.00 0.31
N VAL A 84 -7.59 15.99 1.61
CA VAL A 84 -8.53 16.93 2.23
C VAL A 84 -7.78 18.22 2.62
N LEU A 85 -8.29 19.36 2.15
CA LEU A 85 -7.65 20.66 2.30
C LEU A 85 -8.06 21.31 3.63
N LEU A 86 -7.09 21.65 4.48
CA LEU A 86 -7.29 22.14 5.86
C LEU A 86 -6.87 23.60 6.05
N GLY A 87 -6.89 24.40 4.98
CA GLY A 87 -6.55 25.82 4.98
C GLY A 87 -7.45 26.64 4.05
N PRO A 88 -7.41 27.98 4.15
CA PRO A 88 -8.35 28.89 3.47
C PRO A 88 -8.17 29.01 1.95
N GLY A 89 -7.44 28.09 1.31
CA GLY A 89 -7.12 28.11 -0.11
C GLY A 89 -5.76 28.73 -0.43
N ARG A 90 -4.93 27.98 -1.13
CA ARG A 90 -3.67 28.43 -1.74
C ARG A 90 -3.45 27.62 -3.02
N ARG A 91 -2.67 28.14 -3.96
CA ARG A 91 -2.25 27.39 -5.17
C ARG A 91 -1.78 25.96 -4.78
N LEU A 92 -2.51 24.96 -5.27
CA LEU A 92 -2.23 23.53 -5.06
C LEU A 92 -1.03 23.08 -5.91
N ALA A 93 -0.33 22.03 -5.47
CA ALA A 93 0.81 21.47 -6.19
C ALA A 93 0.43 21.02 -7.61
N ARG A 94 -0.74 20.37 -7.74
CA ARG A 94 -1.34 20.05 -9.03
C ARG A 94 -2.58 20.90 -9.25
N ARG A 95 -2.64 21.55 -10.41
CA ARG A 95 -3.82 22.33 -10.78
C ARG A 95 -5.00 21.40 -11.11
N PRO A 96 -6.17 21.56 -10.45
CA PRO A 96 -7.38 20.84 -10.81
C PRO A 96 -7.74 21.04 -12.28
N ARG A 97 -8.24 19.98 -12.93
CA ARG A 97 -8.71 19.99 -14.32
C ARG A 97 -10.24 19.90 -14.43
N VAL A 98 -10.89 19.52 -13.33
CA VAL A 98 -12.35 19.43 -13.21
C VAL A 98 -12.76 19.83 -11.80
N LEU A 99 -13.88 20.54 -11.70
CA LEU A 99 -14.57 20.82 -10.45
C LEU A 99 -15.69 19.81 -10.27
N LEU A 100 -15.84 19.33 -9.05
CA LEU A 100 -16.85 18.36 -8.65
C LEU A 100 -17.61 18.95 -7.48
N ALA A 101 -18.92 18.73 -7.45
CA ALA A 101 -19.72 19.00 -6.27
C ALA A 101 -20.64 17.81 -6.00
N ALA A 102 -20.62 17.33 -4.76
CA ALA A 102 -21.72 16.52 -4.25
C ALA A 102 -22.94 17.46 -4.10
N ALA A 103 -24.12 17.05 -4.58
CA ALA A 103 -25.34 17.86 -4.55
C ALA A 103 -25.69 18.34 -3.09
N GLU A 104 -26.46 19.38 -2.75
CA GLU A 104 -27.70 19.95 -3.28
C GLU A 104 -27.98 21.39 -2.76
N ALA A 105 -28.77 22.14 -3.55
CA ALA A 105 -29.98 22.87 -3.15
C ALA A 105 -30.85 23.00 -4.42
N PRO A 106 -32.20 23.01 -4.35
CA PRO A 106 -33.04 23.15 -5.54
C PRO A 106 -32.74 24.48 -6.25
N GLY A 107 -32.26 24.39 -7.49
CA GLY A 107 -31.91 25.53 -8.32
C GLY A 107 -31.32 25.09 -9.65
N PRO A 108 -31.37 25.93 -10.69
CA PRO A 108 -30.79 25.59 -11.98
C PRO A 108 -29.27 25.35 -11.85
N PRO A 109 -28.66 24.45 -12.65
CA PRO A 109 -27.24 24.13 -12.58
C PRO A 109 -26.30 25.33 -12.82
N GLY A 110 -26.81 26.45 -13.36
CA GLY A 110 -26.04 27.65 -13.68
C GLY A 110 -25.37 28.32 -12.45
N PRO A 111 -26.14 28.82 -11.46
CA PRO A 111 -25.59 29.52 -10.30
C PRO A 111 -24.60 28.70 -9.46
N VAL A 112 -24.88 27.40 -9.23
CA VAL A 112 -24.01 26.51 -8.44
C VAL A 112 -22.68 26.29 -9.17
N ARG A 113 -22.73 25.97 -10.47
CA ARG A 113 -21.53 25.82 -11.30
C ARG A 113 -20.67 27.08 -11.30
N LEU A 114 -21.30 28.25 -11.47
CA LEU A 114 -20.60 29.52 -11.43
C LEU A 114 -20.04 29.82 -10.04
N GLY A 115 -20.73 29.42 -8.98
CA GLY A 115 -20.25 29.48 -7.60
C GLY A 115 -18.99 28.65 -7.37
N LEU A 116 -18.99 27.40 -7.84
CA LEU A 116 -17.81 26.52 -7.78
C LEU A 116 -16.62 27.11 -8.52
N GLN A 117 -16.84 27.62 -9.73
CA GLN A 117 -15.78 28.26 -10.53
C GLN A 117 -15.22 29.49 -9.82
N ARG A 118 -16.08 30.33 -9.22
CA ARG A 118 -15.66 31.49 -8.43
C ARG A 118 -14.87 31.08 -7.18
N LEU A 119 -15.36 30.11 -6.41
CA LEU A 119 -14.67 29.58 -5.23
C LEU A 119 -13.30 29.00 -5.61
N ALA A 120 -13.23 28.19 -6.66
CA ALA A 120 -11.98 27.58 -7.11
C ALA A 120 -10.98 28.61 -7.66
N ALA A 121 -11.47 29.63 -8.36
CA ALA A 121 -10.65 30.75 -8.81
C ALA A 121 -10.10 31.56 -7.62
N ALA A 122 -10.95 31.90 -6.65
CA ALA A 122 -10.58 32.68 -5.47
C ALA A 122 -9.62 31.92 -4.53
N ALA A 123 -9.94 30.67 -4.21
CA ALA A 123 -9.18 29.86 -3.25
C ALA A 123 -7.90 29.25 -3.84
N TYR A 124 -7.92 28.86 -5.13
CA TYR A 124 -6.86 28.03 -5.71
C TYR A 124 -6.26 28.59 -7.00
N GLY A 125 -6.73 29.75 -7.48
CA GLY A 125 -6.27 30.35 -8.74
C GLY A 125 -6.58 29.48 -9.96
N CYS A 126 -7.70 28.74 -9.91
CA CYS A 126 -8.19 27.98 -11.05
C CYS A 126 -8.74 28.91 -12.15
N PRO A 127 -8.66 28.53 -13.44
CA PRO A 127 -9.21 29.34 -14.52
C PRO A 127 -10.75 29.37 -14.43
N PRO A 128 -11.40 30.50 -14.79
CA PRO A 128 -12.86 30.69 -14.65
C PRO A 128 -13.70 29.75 -15.53
N GLY A 129 -13.11 29.15 -16.57
CA GLY A 129 -13.78 28.22 -17.49
C GLY A 129 -13.58 26.73 -17.16
N LEU A 130 -13.08 26.38 -15.96
CA LEU A 130 -12.81 24.98 -15.63
C LEU A 130 -14.11 24.15 -15.76
N PRO A 131 -14.05 22.95 -16.39
CA PRO A 131 -15.19 22.03 -16.41
C PRO A 131 -15.71 21.76 -15.00
N ALA A 132 -17.02 21.77 -14.81
CA ALA A 132 -17.65 21.45 -13.55
C ALA A 132 -18.69 20.35 -13.77
N VAL A 133 -18.61 19.31 -12.96
CA VAL A 133 -19.50 18.14 -12.99
C VAL A 133 -20.23 18.09 -11.66
N LEU A 134 -21.55 18.05 -11.71
CA LEU A 134 -22.39 17.79 -10.54
C LEU A 134 -22.51 16.28 -10.41
N LEU A 135 -22.19 15.75 -9.23
CA LEU A 135 -22.29 14.33 -8.93
C LEU A 135 -23.70 14.06 -8.42
N GLU A 136 -24.45 13.18 -9.08
CA GLU A 136 -25.75 12.72 -8.58
C GLU A 136 -25.54 11.86 -7.34
N GLU A 137 -26.29 12.14 -6.28
CA GLU A 137 -26.26 11.32 -5.07
C GLU A 137 -27.19 10.12 -5.22
N ALA A 138 -26.67 8.93 -4.91
CA ALA A 138 -27.50 7.74 -4.77
C ALA A 138 -28.32 7.86 -3.48
N GLY A 139 -29.59 8.25 -3.62
CA GLY A 139 -30.70 8.04 -2.68
C GLY A 139 -30.40 8.11 -1.18
N GLY A 140 -30.68 9.25 -0.57
CA GLY A 140 -30.94 9.39 0.86
C GLY A 140 -31.84 10.60 1.05
N GLY A 141 -33.11 10.37 1.38
CA GLY A 141 -34.07 11.47 1.58
C GLY A 141 -33.67 12.39 2.75
N PRO A 142 -34.34 13.55 2.90
CA PRO A 142 -34.12 14.45 4.02
C PRO A 142 -34.73 13.83 5.29
N GLU A 143 -34.03 12.88 5.91
CA GLU A 143 -34.30 12.53 7.30
C GLU A 143 -33.68 13.62 8.18
N GLU A 144 -34.43 14.16 9.15
CA GLU A 144 -33.93 15.13 10.12
C GLU A 144 -32.76 14.52 10.90
N GLU A 145 -31.55 14.88 10.49
CA GLU A 145 -30.33 14.40 11.13
C GLU A 145 -30.09 15.21 12.41
N PRO A 146 -29.69 14.56 13.52
CA PRO A 146 -29.35 15.29 14.73
C PRO A 146 -28.19 16.24 14.43
N GLU A 147 -28.37 17.53 14.71
CA GLU A 147 -27.28 18.50 14.74
C GLU A 147 -26.27 18.05 15.81
N GLU A 148 -25.27 17.26 15.39
CA GLU A 148 -24.14 16.95 16.26
C GLU A 148 -23.38 18.25 16.52
N GLU A 149 -23.41 18.72 17.77
CA GLU A 149 -22.56 19.84 18.15
C GLU A 149 -21.10 19.51 17.85
N PRO A 150 -20.31 20.44 17.28
CA PRO A 150 -18.94 20.18 16.82
C PRO A 150 -17.98 19.66 17.89
N GLY A 151 -18.39 19.67 19.16
CA GLY A 151 -17.56 19.40 20.33
C GLY A 151 -16.65 20.59 20.65
N ALA A 152 -15.94 20.51 21.79
CA ALA A 152 -14.91 21.48 22.12
C ALA A 152 -13.82 21.52 21.04
N ALA A 153 -13.20 22.69 20.82
CA ALA A 153 -12.09 22.83 19.90
C ALA A 153 -10.95 21.85 20.26
N LEU A 154 -10.28 21.32 19.24
CA LEU A 154 -9.09 20.49 19.44
C LEU A 154 -7.98 21.32 20.08
N PRO A 155 -7.13 20.71 20.93
CA PRO A 155 -5.95 21.38 21.43
C PRO A 155 -5.02 21.72 20.26
N ASP A 156 -4.30 22.83 20.35
CA ASP A 156 -3.34 23.24 19.34
C ASP A 156 -1.95 23.43 19.95
N PHE A 157 -0.93 23.07 19.20
CA PHE A 157 0.48 23.08 19.61
C PHE A 157 1.29 23.83 18.55
N ALA A 158 2.33 24.54 18.97
CA ALA A 158 3.22 25.21 18.03
C ALA A 158 3.94 24.17 17.15
N ASP A 159 4.46 23.13 17.80
CA ASP A 159 5.36 22.13 17.22
C ASP A 159 4.88 20.73 17.56
N VAL A 160 4.51 19.99 16.51
CA VAL A 160 3.94 18.64 16.61
C VAL A 160 4.87 17.66 15.91
N ALA A 161 5.07 16.49 16.52
CA ALA A 161 5.72 15.36 15.88
C ALA A 161 4.70 14.27 15.53
N VAL A 162 4.98 13.54 14.46
CA VAL A 162 4.26 12.31 14.10
C VAL A 162 5.22 11.14 14.06
N GLY A 163 4.88 10.09 14.82
CA GLY A 163 5.58 8.82 14.77
C GLY A 163 4.97 7.92 13.70
N GLY A 164 5.77 7.53 12.71
CA GLY A 164 5.28 6.64 11.65
C GLY A 164 6.41 6.10 10.79
N THR A 165 6.29 4.85 10.35
CA THR A 165 7.30 4.22 9.50
C THR A 165 6.95 4.34 8.02
N PHE A 166 6.42 5.51 7.63
CA PHE A 166 5.70 5.78 6.38
C PHE A 166 6.34 5.08 5.17
N ASP A 167 5.63 4.09 4.63
CA ASP A 167 5.92 3.45 3.34
C ASP A 167 5.04 4.12 2.26
N ARG A 168 4.13 3.38 1.62
CA ARG A 168 3.10 3.95 0.75
C ARG A 168 1.99 4.60 1.59
N LEU A 169 1.64 5.85 1.28
CA LEU A 169 0.59 6.58 1.98
C LEU A 169 -0.81 6.02 1.64
N HIS A 170 -1.49 5.48 2.65
CA HIS A 170 -2.88 4.99 2.57
C HIS A 170 -3.79 5.77 3.53
N GLY A 171 -5.09 5.46 3.52
CA GLY A 171 -6.12 6.20 4.26
C GLY A 171 -5.78 6.45 5.74
N ALA A 172 -5.28 5.44 6.45
CA ALA A 172 -4.89 5.58 7.85
C ALA A 172 -3.72 6.57 8.06
N HIS A 173 -2.66 6.52 7.23
CA HIS A 173 -1.58 7.51 7.29
C HIS A 173 -2.09 8.92 6.97
N ARG A 174 -2.97 9.05 5.97
CA ARG A 174 -3.53 10.35 5.58
C ARG A 174 -4.38 10.95 6.68
N LEU A 175 -5.16 10.13 7.40
CA LEU A 175 -5.90 10.54 8.59
C LEU A 175 -4.95 11.01 9.70
N LEU A 176 -3.91 10.21 10.01
CA LEU A 176 -2.89 10.55 11.01
C LEU A 176 -2.22 11.89 10.72
N LEU A 177 -1.73 12.07 9.50
CA LEU A 177 -1.08 13.29 9.06
C LEU A 177 -2.04 14.49 9.03
N SER A 178 -3.30 14.28 8.62
CA SER A 178 -4.32 15.34 8.64
C SER A 178 -4.64 15.77 10.07
N ALA A 179 -4.72 14.84 11.02
CA ALA A 179 -4.88 15.17 12.43
C ALA A 179 -3.69 15.96 12.96
N CYS A 180 -2.46 15.59 12.62
CA CYS A 180 -1.27 16.35 12.96
C CYS A 180 -1.32 17.79 12.42
N CYS A 181 -1.77 17.95 11.18
CA CYS A 181 -1.96 19.27 10.57
C CYS A 181 -3.03 20.12 11.28
N LEU A 182 -4.06 19.51 11.87
CA LEU A 182 -5.06 20.23 12.66
C LEU A 182 -4.51 20.70 14.01
N LEU A 183 -3.66 19.88 14.63
CA LEU A 183 -3.08 20.16 15.94
C LEU A 183 -1.88 21.12 15.86
N ALA A 184 -1.17 21.16 14.73
CA ALA A 184 0.01 22.01 14.55
C ALA A 184 -0.33 23.44 14.09
N ARG A 185 0.33 24.42 14.69
CA ARG A 185 0.23 25.84 14.31
C ARG A 185 1.41 26.35 13.50
N ARG A 186 2.62 25.87 13.78
CA ARG A 186 3.86 26.37 13.19
C ARG A 186 4.63 25.29 12.45
N ARG A 187 4.92 24.16 13.10
CA ARG A 187 5.82 23.13 12.59
C ARG A 187 5.27 21.73 12.80
N LEU A 188 5.46 20.86 11.80
CA LEU A 188 5.22 19.43 11.88
C LEU A 188 6.51 18.68 11.54
N LEU A 189 7.03 17.93 12.52
CA LEU A 189 8.13 16.99 12.36
C LEU A 189 7.58 15.61 11.99
N ALA A 190 7.96 15.11 10.83
CA ALA A 190 7.61 13.77 10.37
C ALA A 190 8.87 12.95 10.09
N GLY A 191 9.09 11.93 10.92
CA GLY A 191 10.15 10.97 10.68
C GLY A 191 9.71 9.90 9.68
N VAL A 192 10.57 9.58 8.72
CA VAL A 192 10.34 8.53 7.71
C VAL A 192 11.38 7.43 7.93
N ALA A 193 10.91 6.22 8.27
CA ALA A 193 11.79 5.08 8.56
C ALA A 193 12.75 4.78 7.41
N ASP A 194 14.01 4.55 7.75
CA ASP A 194 15.08 4.24 6.82
C ASP A 194 16.14 3.32 7.48
N GLY A 195 17.09 2.82 6.69
CA GLY A 195 18.21 2.02 7.17
C GLY A 195 17.78 0.78 7.96
N ASP A 196 18.28 0.65 9.19
CA ASP A 196 18.12 -0.54 10.02
C ASP A 196 16.67 -0.79 10.45
N LEU A 197 15.84 0.26 10.52
CA LEU A 197 14.40 0.12 10.80
C LEU A 197 13.62 -0.63 9.72
N LEU A 198 14.19 -0.80 8.52
CA LEU A 198 13.54 -1.49 7.41
C LEU A 198 13.89 -2.98 7.33
N ARG A 199 15.01 -3.41 7.93
CA ARG A 199 15.60 -4.76 7.72
C ARG A 199 14.71 -5.93 8.15
N HIS A 200 13.85 -5.70 9.14
CA HIS A 200 12.97 -6.75 9.69
C HIS A 200 11.53 -6.62 9.18
N LYS A 201 11.26 -5.69 8.25
CA LYS A 201 9.93 -5.53 7.70
C LYS A 201 9.62 -6.60 6.66
N VAL A 202 8.40 -7.14 6.75
CA VAL A 202 7.87 -8.11 5.78
C VAL A 202 7.91 -7.51 4.37
N LEU A 203 8.51 -8.21 3.41
CA LEU A 203 8.69 -7.76 2.01
C LEU A 203 9.44 -6.42 1.91
N MET A 204 10.54 -6.25 2.65
CA MET A 204 11.32 -5.01 2.69
C MET A 204 11.82 -4.56 1.30
N GLU A 205 12.05 -5.51 0.40
CA GLU A 205 12.46 -5.30 -0.99
C GLU A 205 11.41 -4.55 -1.83
N LEU A 206 10.15 -4.52 -1.37
CA LEU A 206 9.06 -3.78 -2.02
C LEU A 206 8.86 -2.38 -1.43
N ILE A 207 9.63 -2.00 -0.40
CA ILE A 207 9.58 -0.65 0.19
C ILE A 207 10.23 0.34 -0.78
N GLU A 208 9.58 1.48 -0.98
CA GLU A 208 10.12 2.53 -1.85
C GLU A 208 11.37 3.20 -1.23
N PRO A 209 12.31 3.72 -2.03
CA PRO A 209 13.45 4.48 -1.52
C PRO A 209 13.03 5.65 -0.62
N TYR A 210 13.86 5.98 0.36
CA TYR A 210 13.59 7.06 1.33
C TYR A 210 13.21 8.37 0.64
N GLU A 211 13.97 8.78 -0.39
CA GLU A 211 13.79 10.05 -1.09
C GLU A 211 12.40 10.12 -1.75
N LEU A 212 11.94 9.01 -2.33
CA LEU A 212 10.64 8.94 -2.98
C LEU A 212 9.51 9.03 -1.95
N ARG A 213 9.63 8.32 -0.83
CA ARG A 213 8.64 8.35 0.26
C ARG A 213 8.57 9.71 0.92
N ALA A 214 9.73 10.32 1.21
CA ALA A 214 9.84 11.65 1.77
C ALA A 214 9.25 12.72 0.82
N ALA A 215 9.51 12.62 -0.48
CA ALA A 215 8.93 13.52 -1.48
C ALA A 215 7.40 13.38 -1.56
N LYS A 216 6.86 12.15 -1.56
CA LYS A 216 5.41 11.91 -1.56
C LYS A 216 4.74 12.42 -0.28
N LEU A 217 5.39 12.24 0.88
CA LEU A 217 4.93 12.77 2.15
C LEU A 217 4.90 14.30 2.14
N ARG A 218 5.98 14.93 1.65
CA ARG A 218 6.06 16.38 1.48
C ARG A 218 4.94 16.91 0.58
N GLU A 219 4.77 16.31 -0.60
CA GLU A 219 3.73 16.68 -1.57
C GLU A 219 2.34 16.60 -0.93
N PHE A 220 2.05 15.54 -0.17
CA PHE A 220 0.79 15.37 0.53
C PHE A 220 0.57 16.46 1.60
N LEU A 221 1.56 16.69 2.46
CA LEU A 221 1.48 17.64 3.56
C LEU A 221 1.31 19.08 3.05
N GLU A 222 2.12 19.49 2.07
CA GLU A 222 2.06 20.82 1.46
C GLU A 222 0.72 21.09 0.77
N ASP A 223 0.10 20.06 0.18
CA ASP A 223 -1.26 20.18 -0.36
C ASP A 223 -2.32 20.30 0.74
N VAL A 224 -2.22 19.50 1.81
CA VAL A 224 -3.22 19.46 2.89
C VAL A 224 -3.22 20.75 3.71
N LYS A 225 -2.04 21.26 4.13
CA LYS A 225 -1.95 22.46 4.97
C LYS A 225 -0.66 23.26 4.69
N PRO A 226 -0.59 24.01 3.59
CA PRO A 226 0.62 24.71 3.15
C PRO A 226 1.12 25.82 4.09
N SER A 227 0.39 26.15 5.16
CA SER A 227 0.77 27.16 6.14
C SER A 227 1.79 26.66 7.18
N LEU A 228 2.03 25.35 7.26
CA LEU A 228 2.96 24.75 8.21
C LEU A 228 4.37 24.62 7.64
N HIS A 229 5.36 24.65 8.53
CA HIS A 229 6.71 24.20 8.23
C HIS A 229 6.83 22.68 8.40
N TYR A 230 7.42 22.00 7.43
CA TYR A 230 7.54 20.54 7.41
C TYR A 230 8.99 20.06 7.47
N ASP A 231 9.35 19.51 8.64
CA ASP A 231 10.62 18.84 8.87
C ASP A 231 10.44 17.35 8.58
N ILE A 232 10.92 16.90 7.42
CA ILE A 232 10.87 15.49 7.03
C ILE A 232 12.26 14.93 7.11
N VAL A 233 12.48 13.99 8.03
CA VAL A 233 13.80 13.48 8.39
C VAL A 233 13.86 11.96 8.28
N PRO A 234 15.01 11.37 7.94
CA PRO A 234 15.19 9.93 8.02
C PRO A 234 15.20 9.48 9.49
N LEU A 235 14.49 8.39 9.78
CA LEU A 235 14.58 7.70 11.08
C LEU A 235 15.41 6.44 10.91
N VAL A 236 16.58 6.40 11.55
CA VAL A 236 17.44 5.21 11.60
C VAL A 236 17.29 4.45 12.93
N ASP A 237 16.60 5.05 13.89
CA ASP A 237 16.28 4.48 15.20
C ASP A 237 14.81 4.82 15.59
N PRO A 238 14.22 4.12 16.58
CA PRO A 238 12.81 4.30 16.93
C PRO A 238 12.43 5.67 17.52
N TYR A 239 13.40 6.48 17.94
CA TYR A 239 13.17 7.77 18.62
C TYR A 239 13.39 8.95 17.67
N GLY A 240 14.50 8.95 16.93
CA GLY A 240 14.89 10.05 16.06
C GLY A 240 14.99 11.40 16.78
N PRO A 241 14.65 12.52 16.11
CA PRO A 241 14.78 13.85 16.72
C PRO A 241 13.80 14.10 17.86
N SER A 242 12.79 13.25 18.05
CA SER A 242 11.78 13.44 19.09
C SER A 242 12.37 13.40 20.50
N VAL A 243 13.56 12.84 20.70
CA VAL A 243 14.25 12.79 22.01
C VAL A 243 15.40 13.78 22.15
N THR A 244 15.60 14.65 21.15
CA THR A 244 16.67 15.66 21.15
C THR A 244 16.14 17.07 20.88
N ASP A 245 15.00 17.21 20.20
CA ASP A 245 14.36 18.50 19.92
C ASP A 245 13.56 18.99 21.15
N PRO A 246 13.98 20.10 21.79
CA PRO A 246 13.31 20.65 22.97
C PRO A 246 12.02 21.43 22.65
N ASP A 247 11.85 21.88 21.40
CA ASP A 247 10.73 22.73 20.99
C ASP A 247 9.45 21.93 20.75
N LEU A 248 9.56 20.61 20.56
CA LEU A 248 8.40 19.73 20.38
C LEU A 248 7.50 19.72 21.62
N GLN A 249 6.20 19.84 21.40
CA GLN A 249 5.19 19.92 22.46
C GLN A 249 4.22 18.73 22.46
N CYS A 250 3.98 18.16 21.28
CA CYS A 250 3.01 17.07 21.12
C CYS A 250 3.56 15.99 20.19
N LEU A 251 3.28 14.73 20.51
CA LEU A 251 3.47 13.59 19.64
C LEU A 251 2.10 12.97 19.36
N VAL A 252 1.72 12.96 18.08
CA VAL A 252 0.48 12.32 17.64
C VAL A 252 0.77 10.86 17.31
N VAL A 253 -0.02 9.97 17.91
CA VAL A 253 0.13 8.52 17.80
C VAL A 253 -1.21 7.88 17.43
N SER A 254 -1.16 6.72 16.81
CA SER A 254 -2.29 5.80 16.75
C SER A 254 -2.33 4.92 18.00
N GLU A 255 -3.46 4.24 18.23
CA GLU A 255 -3.58 3.19 19.25
C GLU A 255 -2.41 2.17 19.20
N GLU A 256 -1.99 1.79 17.99
CA GLU A 256 -0.89 0.84 17.77
C GLU A 256 0.48 1.39 18.16
N THR A 257 0.69 2.70 17.98
CA THR A 257 1.97 3.37 18.22
C THR A 257 2.02 4.08 19.57
N ARG A 258 0.96 3.98 20.38
CA ARG A 258 0.85 4.56 21.73
C ARG A 258 2.01 4.17 22.64
N ARG A 259 2.34 2.88 22.68
CA ARG A 259 3.50 2.37 23.45
C ARG A 259 4.83 2.97 22.98
N GLY A 260 4.95 3.25 21.68
CA GLY A 260 6.10 3.96 21.11
C GLY A 260 6.19 5.39 21.62
N GLY A 261 5.06 6.10 21.69
CA GLY A 261 5.00 7.44 22.27
C GLY A 261 5.38 7.49 23.76
N GLU A 262 4.92 6.52 24.54
CA GLU A 262 5.32 6.36 25.95
C GLU A 262 6.83 6.11 26.08
N ALA A 263 7.41 5.29 25.20
CA ALA A 263 8.84 5.04 25.15
C ALA A 263 9.65 6.30 24.78
N VAL A 264 9.14 7.14 23.87
CA VAL A 264 9.73 8.45 23.54
C VAL A 264 9.74 9.35 24.77
N ASN A 265 8.63 9.47 25.50
CA ASN A 265 8.56 10.31 26.70
C ASN A 265 9.52 9.84 27.80
N LYS A 266 9.62 8.53 28.02
CA LYS A 266 10.62 7.97 28.94
C LYS A 266 12.04 8.38 28.54
N LYS A 267 12.37 8.27 27.25
CA LYS A 267 13.70 8.65 26.73
C LYS A 267 13.94 10.17 26.79
N ARG A 268 12.92 10.99 26.60
CA ARG A 268 13.00 12.45 26.77
C ARG A 268 13.34 12.82 28.21
N LEU A 269 12.69 12.20 29.19
CA LEU A 269 13.01 12.41 30.60
C LEU A 269 14.46 12.01 30.94
N GLU A 270 14.92 10.87 30.43
CA GLU A 270 16.34 10.45 30.56
C GLU A 270 17.32 11.47 29.96
N ASN A 271 16.91 12.18 28.90
CA ASN A 271 17.70 13.21 28.24
C ASN A 271 17.50 14.63 28.83
N GLY A 272 16.74 14.77 29.93
CA GLY A 272 16.46 16.07 30.55
C GLY A 272 15.48 16.97 29.79
N LEU A 273 14.67 16.39 28.90
CA LEU A 273 13.62 17.08 28.15
C LEU A 273 12.24 16.86 28.78
N PRO A 274 11.30 17.83 28.67
CA PRO A 274 9.93 17.66 29.12
C PRO A 274 9.20 16.61 28.27
N GLU A 275 8.24 15.92 28.86
CA GLU A 275 7.37 14.99 28.14
C GLU A 275 6.54 15.70 27.06
N LEU A 276 6.29 14.99 25.96
CA LEU A 276 5.36 15.43 24.92
C LEU A 276 3.93 15.08 25.33
N ALA A 277 3.00 15.96 25.04
CA ALA A 277 1.58 15.63 25.07
C ALA A 277 1.31 14.52 24.04
N LEU A 278 0.86 13.36 24.49
CA LEU A 278 0.48 12.26 23.60
C LEU A 278 -0.97 12.47 23.16
N TYR A 279 -1.17 12.72 21.86
CA TYR A 279 -2.50 12.80 21.27
C TYR A 279 -2.78 11.52 20.46
N GLU A 280 -3.70 10.70 20.97
CA GLU A 280 -4.04 9.43 20.36
C GLU A 280 -5.22 9.58 19.40
N ILE A 281 -5.07 9.04 18.19
CA ILE A 281 -6.16 8.95 17.22
C ILE A 281 -6.63 7.50 17.03
N LEU A 282 -7.94 7.34 16.88
CA LEU A 282 -8.55 6.08 16.48
C LEU A 282 -8.44 5.92 14.96
N LEU A 283 -7.69 4.91 14.51
CA LEU A 283 -7.60 4.55 13.10
C LEU A 283 -8.72 3.56 12.75
N MET A 284 -9.41 3.78 11.63
CA MET A 284 -10.51 2.90 11.20
C MET A 284 -10.02 1.58 10.57
N LYS A 285 -10.87 0.55 10.62
CA LYS A 285 -10.63 -0.81 10.10
C LYS A 285 -10.89 -0.92 8.58
N ASP A 286 -10.26 -1.87 7.88
CA ASP A 286 -10.38 -2.08 6.42
C ASP A 286 -11.69 -2.82 6.06
N PRO A 287 -12.53 -2.32 5.14
CA PRO A 287 -13.69 -3.06 4.62
C PRO A 287 -13.34 -4.18 3.61
N GLU A 288 -12.16 -4.19 2.96
CA GLU A 288 -11.75 -5.22 1.99
C GLU A 288 -10.86 -6.32 2.61
N HIS A 289 -11.21 -6.81 3.79
CA HIS A 289 -10.43 -7.82 4.49
C HIS A 289 -10.65 -9.24 3.90
N SER A 290 -9.56 -9.92 3.51
CA SER A 290 -9.57 -11.37 3.22
C SER A 290 -9.15 -12.17 4.46
N GLN A 291 -9.64 -13.41 4.63
CA GLN A 291 -9.44 -14.24 5.85
C GLN A 291 -7.97 -14.48 6.27
N ASN A 292 -6.99 -14.15 5.41
CA ASN A 292 -5.56 -14.31 5.66
C ASN A 292 -4.78 -12.97 5.76
N GLU A 293 -5.44 -11.82 5.66
CA GLU A 293 -4.82 -10.50 5.84
C GLU A 293 -4.99 -10.02 7.30
N GLU A 294 -4.26 -9.00 7.74
CA GLU A 294 -4.62 -8.29 8.98
C GLU A 294 -5.92 -7.49 8.71
N GLU A 295 -6.82 -7.33 9.71
CA GLU A 295 -8.07 -6.53 9.61
C GLU A 295 -7.88 -5.05 9.20
N LYS A 296 -6.63 -4.62 9.00
CA LYS A 296 -6.20 -3.22 8.91
C LYS A 296 -5.39 -3.00 7.63
N ILE A 297 -5.60 -1.85 6.98
CA ILE A 297 -4.72 -1.37 5.90
C ILE A 297 -3.39 -1.01 6.55
N SER A 298 -2.45 -1.97 6.57
CA SER A 298 -1.07 -1.75 6.97
C SER A 298 -0.19 -1.62 5.73
N SER A 299 0.95 -0.96 5.88
CA SER A 299 1.94 -0.91 4.79
C SER A 299 2.39 -2.32 4.35
N SER A 300 2.33 -3.30 5.25
CA SER A 300 2.65 -4.69 4.95
C SER A 300 1.60 -5.35 4.06
N SER A 301 0.31 -5.16 4.34
CA SER A 301 -0.79 -5.67 3.49
C SER A 301 -0.71 -5.09 2.07
N LEU A 302 -0.35 -3.81 1.92
CA LEU A 302 -0.14 -3.21 0.60
C LEU A 302 1.00 -3.87 -0.17
N ARG A 303 2.12 -4.18 0.48
CA ARG A 303 3.24 -4.89 -0.16
C ARG A 303 2.86 -6.32 -0.55
N GLN A 304 2.08 -7.01 0.27
CA GLN A 304 1.54 -8.33 -0.08
C GLN A 304 0.64 -8.26 -1.33
N ARG A 305 -0.23 -7.25 -1.43
CA ARG A 305 -1.08 -7.02 -2.61
C ARG A 305 -0.29 -6.68 -3.89
N LEU A 306 0.98 -6.28 -3.78
CA LEU A 306 1.86 -6.09 -4.94
C LEU A 306 2.46 -7.39 -5.47
N LEU A 307 2.43 -8.47 -4.69
CA LEU A 307 2.95 -9.75 -5.15
C LEU A 307 2.16 -10.23 -6.38
N GLY A 308 2.88 -10.66 -7.41
CA GLY A 308 2.29 -11.04 -8.70
C GLY A 308 1.95 -9.88 -9.64
N THR A 309 2.18 -8.62 -9.24
CA THR A 309 2.09 -7.46 -10.14
C THR A 309 3.46 -7.12 -10.75
N LEU A 310 3.48 -6.74 -12.02
CA LEU A 310 4.69 -6.22 -12.66
C LEU A 310 4.98 -4.82 -12.10
N LEU A 311 5.96 -4.73 -11.19
CA LEU A 311 6.37 -3.46 -10.57
C LEU A 311 7.06 -2.50 -11.54
N ARG A 312 7.69 -3.04 -12.58
CA ARG A 312 8.32 -2.31 -13.68
C ARG A 312 7.94 -2.99 -14.98
N PRO A 313 7.70 -2.24 -16.07
CA PRO A 313 7.49 -2.84 -17.37
C PRO A 313 8.73 -3.68 -17.74
N PRO A 314 8.54 -4.82 -18.44
CA PRO A 314 9.65 -5.62 -18.93
C PRO A 314 10.56 -4.74 -19.78
N ARG A 315 11.84 -4.65 -19.39
CA ARG A 315 12.83 -3.99 -20.22
C ARG A 315 13.19 -4.96 -21.34
N GLN A 316 13.07 -4.51 -22.60
CA GLN A 316 13.66 -5.26 -23.71
C GLN A 316 15.18 -5.21 -23.55
N ASP A 317 15.75 -6.35 -23.20
CA ASP A 317 17.19 -6.52 -23.12
C ASP A 317 17.66 -7.27 -24.38
N PRO A 318 18.32 -6.58 -25.34
CA PRO A 318 18.80 -7.20 -26.56
C PRO A 318 19.93 -8.20 -26.32
N ALA A 319 20.50 -8.28 -25.11
CA ALA A 319 21.49 -9.27 -24.74
C ALA A 319 20.86 -10.59 -24.23
N LEU A 320 19.54 -10.68 -24.12
CA LEU A 320 18.88 -11.94 -23.74
C LEU A 320 19.12 -12.99 -24.82
N PRO A 321 19.55 -14.21 -24.45
CA PRO A 321 19.81 -15.26 -25.42
C PRO A 321 18.54 -15.65 -26.18
N SER A 322 18.70 -16.07 -27.44
CA SER A 322 17.61 -16.57 -28.29
C SER A 322 17.03 -17.91 -27.84
N HIS A 323 17.62 -18.54 -26.82
CA HIS A 323 17.17 -19.80 -26.26
C HIS A 323 16.26 -19.56 -25.04
N PRO A 324 15.23 -20.39 -24.82
CA PRO A 324 14.37 -20.35 -23.63
C PRO A 324 15.13 -20.12 -22.30
N TYR A 325 14.58 -19.25 -21.46
CA TYR A 325 15.13 -18.93 -20.14
C TYR A 325 14.76 -20.04 -19.15
N VAL A 326 15.76 -20.73 -18.59
CA VAL A 326 15.54 -21.84 -17.65
C VAL A 326 15.57 -21.32 -16.21
N ILE A 327 14.49 -21.56 -15.46
CA ILE A 327 14.37 -21.15 -14.05
C ILE A 327 14.28 -22.40 -13.17
N GLY A 328 15.29 -22.62 -12.33
CA GLY A 328 15.29 -23.70 -11.34
C GLY A 328 14.52 -23.32 -10.07
N LEU A 329 13.45 -24.04 -9.75
CA LEU A 329 12.70 -23.85 -8.49
C LEU A 329 13.29 -24.72 -7.37
N THR A 330 13.89 -24.09 -6.36
CA THR A 330 14.55 -24.78 -5.23
C THR A 330 13.88 -24.47 -3.89
N GLY A 331 14.06 -25.33 -2.88
CA GLY A 331 13.48 -25.17 -1.54
C GLY A 331 13.09 -26.50 -0.87
N GLY A 332 12.82 -26.48 0.44
CA GLY A 332 12.44 -27.68 1.21
C GLY A 332 11.03 -28.22 0.92
N THR A 333 10.68 -29.38 1.46
CA THR A 333 9.32 -29.95 1.35
C THR A 333 8.29 -28.99 1.94
N GLY A 334 7.15 -28.81 1.25
CA GLY A 334 6.09 -27.89 1.69
C GLY A 334 6.33 -26.41 1.39
N SER A 335 7.45 -26.02 0.77
CA SER A 335 7.77 -24.62 0.46
C SER A 335 6.99 -23.98 -0.68
N GLY A 336 5.97 -24.66 -1.24
CA GLY A 336 5.13 -24.12 -2.31
C GLY A 336 5.68 -24.18 -3.73
N LYS A 337 6.84 -24.82 -3.99
CA LYS A 337 7.44 -24.96 -5.33
C LYS A 337 6.45 -25.47 -6.38
N THR A 338 5.71 -26.55 -6.06
CA THR A 338 4.73 -27.15 -6.97
C THR A 338 3.58 -26.20 -7.29
N SER A 339 3.19 -25.35 -6.35
CA SER A 339 2.14 -24.34 -6.58
C SER A 339 2.63 -23.23 -7.51
N ILE A 340 3.85 -22.71 -7.30
CA ILE A 340 4.47 -21.72 -8.18
C ILE A 340 4.71 -22.29 -9.59
N ALA A 341 5.20 -23.53 -9.69
CA ALA A 341 5.40 -24.25 -10.94
C ALA A 341 4.12 -24.31 -11.78
N LYS A 342 2.98 -24.67 -11.16
CA LYS A 342 1.67 -24.70 -11.82
C LYS A 342 1.22 -23.30 -12.27
N LEU A 343 1.42 -22.29 -11.42
CA LEU A 343 1.08 -20.91 -11.76
C LEU A 343 1.87 -20.42 -12.97
N LEU A 344 3.19 -20.66 -13.00
CA LEU A 344 4.05 -20.34 -14.14
C LEU A 344 3.58 -21.08 -15.40
N GLY A 345 3.19 -22.35 -15.27
CA GLY A 345 2.57 -23.13 -16.34
C GLY A 345 1.33 -22.45 -16.95
N HIS A 346 0.41 -21.96 -16.11
CA HIS A 346 -0.76 -21.22 -16.58
C HIS A 346 -0.42 -19.89 -17.24
N LEU A 347 0.72 -19.29 -16.90
CA LEU A 347 1.24 -18.07 -17.54
C LEU A 347 2.01 -18.35 -18.85
N GLY A 348 2.04 -19.60 -19.31
CA GLY A 348 2.65 -20.02 -20.57
C GLY A 348 4.09 -20.52 -20.43
N ALA A 349 4.61 -20.69 -19.21
CA ALA A 349 5.91 -21.33 -19.02
C ALA A 349 5.82 -22.84 -19.27
N PHE A 350 6.81 -23.38 -19.96
CA PHE A 350 6.96 -24.83 -20.07
C PHE A 350 7.55 -25.40 -18.77
N LEU A 351 6.89 -26.39 -18.17
CA LEU A 351 7.29 -26.93 -16.87
C LEU A 351 8.07 -28.22 -17.01
N ILE A 352 9.30 -28.23 -16.49
CA ILE A 352 10.15 -29.41 -16.38
C ILE A 352 10.10 -29.95 -14.94
N ASP A 353 9.64 -31.19 -14.78
CA ASP A 353 9.56 -31.87 -13.48
C ASP A 353 10.74 -32.81 -13.32
N ALA A 354 11.74 -32.38 -12.54
CA ALA A 354 12.96 -33.13 -12.29
C ALA A 354 12.71 -34.47 -11.58
N ASP A 355 11.68 -34.58 -10.75
CA ASP A 355 11.36 -35.83 -10.04
C ASP A 355 10.79 -36.87 -11.01
N LYS A 356 9.96 -36.43 -11.97
CA LYS A 356 9.46 -37.31 -13.05
C LYS A 356 10.57 -37.74 -13.99
N LEU A 357 11.41 -36.81 -14.42
CA LEU A 357 12.54 -37.14 -15.29
C LEU A 357 13.52 -38.08 -14.59
N GLY A 358 13.86 -37.79 -13.33
CA GLY A 358 14.68 -38.65 -12.51
C GLY A 358 14.11 -40.06 -12.39
N HIS A 359 12.78 -40.21 -12.26
CA HIS A 359 12.14 -41.53 -12.28
C HIS A 359 12.32 -42.26 -13.61
N ALA A 360 12.03 -41.58 -14.73
CA ALA A 360 12.09 -42.18 -16.06
C ALA A 360 13.47 -42.79 -16.37
N VAL A 361 14.53 -42.19 -15.83
CA VAL A 361 15.92 -42.63 -16.03
C VAL A 361 16.20 -44.05 -15.49
N TYR A 362 15.47 -44.52 -14.47
CA TYR A 362 15.67 -45.84 -13.87
C TYR A 362 14.43 -46.73 -13.86
N VAL A 363 13.42 -46.44 -14.67
CA VAL A 363 12.34 -47.41 -14.98
C VAL A 363 12.95 -48.55 -15.82
N PRO A 364 12.42 -49.79 -15.79
CA PRO A 364 12.89 -50.86 -16.66
C PRO A 364 13.01 -50.43 -18.13
N GLY A 365 14.20 -50.63 -18.72
CA GLY A 365 14.54 -50.15 -20.07
C GLY A 365 15.06 -48.71 -20.14
N GLY A 366 15.08 -47.99 -19.02
CA GLY A 366 15.67 -46.66 -18.88
C GLY A 366 17.21 -46.69 -18.83
N PRO A 367 17.88 -45.58 -19.18
CA PRO A 367 19.33 -45.53 -19.41
C PRO A 367 20.18 -45.86 -18.18
N ALA A 368 19.67 -45.65 -16.96
CA ALA A 368 20.38 -45.97 -15.73
C ALA A 368 19.87 -47.23 -15.01
N TYR A 369 18.83 -47.90 -15.53
CA TYR A 369 18.17 -49.01 -14.84
C TYR A 369 19.15 -50.14 -14.47
N GLU A 370 19.89 -50.66 -15.46
CA GLU A 370 20.84 -51.76 -15.26
C GLU A 370 21.97 -51.37 -14.29
N GLN A 371 22.45 -50.14 -14.38
CA GLN A 371 23.54 -49.63 -13.54
C GLN A 371 23.11 -49.48 -12.08
N VAL A 372 21.88 -49.02 -11.83
CA VAL A 372 21.31 -48.92 -10.48
C VAL A 372 21.10 -50.30 -9.87
N VAL A 373 20.60 -51.27 -10.64
CA VAL A 373 20.45 -52.67 -10.19
C VAL A 373 21.80 -53.32 -9.91
N ALA A 374 22.79 -53.11 -10.78
CA ALA A 374 24.15 -53.62 -10.58
C ALA A 374 24.81 -53.03 -9.32
N ALA A 375 24.57 -51.75 -9.02
CA ALA A 375 25.18 -51.07 -7.88
C ALA A 375 24.54 -51.43 -6.53
N PHE A 376 23.21 -51.63 -6.49
CA PHE A 376 22.48 -51.85 -5.23
C PHE A 376 21.90 -53.25 -5.06
N GLY A 377 22.08 -54.13 -6.05
CA GLY A 377 21.62 -55.51 -6.05
C GLY A 377 20.14 -55.65 -6.44
N ALA A 378 19.76 -56.86 -6.88
CA ALA A 378 18.40 -57.17 -7.37
C ALA A 378 17.32 -57.05 -6.29
N GLU A 379 17.70 -57.03 -5.01
CA GLU A 379 16.79 -56.84 -3.88
C GLU A 379 16.15 -55.44 -3.80
N ILE A 380 16.55 -54.51 -4.67
CA ILE A 380 15.84 -53.23 -4.84
C ILE A 380 14.65 -53.34 -5.80
N LEU A 381 14.45 -54.49 -6.44
CA LEU A 381 13.40 -54.70 -7.43
C LEU A 381 12.12 -55.23 -6.77
N ASP A 382 10.99 -54.73 -7.23
CA ASP A 382 9.67 -55.31 -6.97
C ASP A 382 9.43 -56.55 -7.87
N GLU A 383 8.37 -57.30 -7.61
CA GLU A 383 8.05 -58.55 -8.34
C GLU A 383 7.84 -58.35 -9.85
N ASP A 384 7.45 -57.15 -10.25
CA ASP A 384 7.26 -56.74 -11.65
C ASP A 384 8.56 -56.24 -12.33
N GLY A 385 9.69 -56.30 -11.63
CA GLY A 385 10.98 -55.84 -12.11
C GLY A 385 11.15 -54.32 -12.03
N THR A 386 10.23 -53.57 -11.44
CA THR A 386 10.42 -52.13 -11.23
C THR A 386 11.28 -51.85 -9.99
N ILE A 387 11.95 -50.70 -9.91
CA ILE A 387 12.77 -50.35 -8.76
C ILE A 387 11.90 -49.86 -7.60
N ASN A 388 11.94 -50.58 -6.47
CA ASN A 388 11.32 -50.20 -5.22
C ASN A 388 12.04 -48.99 -4.58
N ARG A 389 11.45 -47.81 -4.76
CA ARG A 389 12.02 -46.54 -4.27
C ARG A 389 12.22 -46.49 -2.75
N LYS A 390 11.39 -47.18 -1.97
CA LYS A 390 11.54 -47.20 -0.50
C LYS A 390 12.78 -47.99 -0.09
N VAL A 391 12.99 -49.15 -0.71
CA VAL A 391 14.16 -50.01 -0.45
C VAL A 391 15.43 -49.33 -0.97
N LEU A 392 15.39 -48.78 -2.19
CA LEU A 392 16.50 -48.02 -2.75
C LEU A 392 16.84 -46.80 -1.87
N GLY A 393 15.85 -46.00 -1.46
CA GLY A 393 16.04 -44.85 -0.59
C GLY A 393 16.65 -45.23 0.76
N ALA A 394 16.16 -46.30 1.40
CA ALA A 394 16.73 -46.78 2.66
C ALA A 394 18.20 -47.21 2.51
N LYS A 395 18.55 -47.88 1.40
CA LYS A 395 19.94 -48.28 1.11
C LYS A 395 20.85 -47.12 0.74
N VAL A 396 20.31 -46.15 0.00
CA VAL A 396 21.03 -44.95 -0.42
C VAL A 396 21.30 -44.09 0.81
N PHE A 397 20.30 -43.77 1.62
CA PHE A 397 20.42 -42.79 2.72
C PHE A 397 20.77 -43.40 4.09
N GLY A 398 20.62 -44.71 4.29
CA GLY A 398 20.78 -45.37 5.59
C GLY A 398 22.19 -45.84 5.96
N ASN A 399 23.20 -45.73 5.08
CA ASN A 399 24.55 -46.23 5.35
C ASN A 399 25.66 -45.24 4.93
N GLN A 400 26.54 -44.83 5.86
CA GLN A 400 27.60 -43.83 5.61
C GLN A 400 28.69 -44.33 4.63
N VAL A 401 28.85 -45.65 4.48
CA VAL A 401 29.90 -46.29 3.64
C VAL A 401 29.62 -46.19 2.13
N ARG A 402 28.44 -45.69 1.70
CA ARG A 402 28.04 -45.65 0.28
C ARG A 402 28.02 -44.25 -0.35
N ALA A 403 28.66 -43.26 0.27
CA ALA A 403 28.71 -41.89 -0.25
C ALA A 403 29.32 -41.80 -1.66
N ALA A 404 30.34 -42.61 -1.97
CA ALA A 404 30.98 -42.65 -3.30
C ALA A 404 30.05 -43.22 -4.38
N GLN A 405 29.29 -44.28 -4.09
CA GLN A 405 28.28 -44.86 -4.99
C GLN A 405 27.09 -43.91 -5.19
N ARG A 406 26.75 -43.13 -4.15
CA ARG A 406 25.72 -42.10 -4.21
C ARG A 406 26.12 -40.96 -5.18
N LEU A 407 27.39 -40.55 -5.12
CA LEU A 407 27.94 -39.50 -5.98
C LEU A 407 28.10 -39.97 -7.43
N SER A 408 28.54 -41.22 -7.66
CA SER A 408 28.67 -41.77 -9.01
C SER A 408 27.32 -41.88 -9.73
N ILE A 409 26.27 -42.30 -9.01
CA ILE A 409 24.92 -42.39 -9.56
C ILE A 409 24.31 -41.00 -9.72
N PHE A 410 24.54 -40.07 -8.79
CA PHE A 410 24.11 -38.69 -8.95
C PHE A 410 24.72 -38.05 -10.21
N ASN A 411 26.00 -38.28 -10.48
CA ASN A 411 26.67 -37.79 -11.68
C ASN A 411 26.10 -38.45 -12.95
N LEU A 412 25.87 -39.77 -12.93
CA LEU A 412 25.28 -40.51 -14.06
C LEU A 412 23.85 -40.05 -14.35
N MET A 413 23.03 -39.91 -13.31
CA MET A 413 21.66 -39.41 -13.45
C MET A 413 21.67 -37.97 -13.93
N SER A 414 22.64 -37.16 -13.49
CA SER A 414 22.77 -35.76 -13.91
C SER A 414 23.21 -35.64 -15.38
N SER A 415 24.10 -36.51 -15.88
CA SER A 415 24.46 -36.55 -17.31
C SER A 415 23.29 -37.02 -18.17
N GLU A 416 22.57 -38.06 -17.74
CA GLU A 416 21.40 -38.58 -18.47
C GLU A 416 20.20 -37.62 -18.40
N LEU A 417 19.98 -36.94 -17.27
CA LEU A 417 19.01 -35.85 -17.14
C LEU A 417 19.35 -34.68 -18.06
N SER A 418 20.63 -34.38 -18.26
CA SER A 418 21.08 -33.34 -19.19
C SER A 418 20.79 -33.72 -20.64
N ILE A 419 21.05 -34.98 -21.01
CA ILE A 419 20.78 -35.50 -22.37
C ILE A 419 19.26 -35.57 -22.62
N CYS A 420 18.51 -36.15 -21.69
CA CYS A 420 17.04 -36.17 -21.76
C CYS A 420 16.46 -34.75 -21.78
N ALA A 421 17.03 -33.79 -21.04
CA ALA A 421 16.58 -32.41 -21.08
C ALA A 421 16.89 -31.75 -22.42
N GLU A 422 18.05 -32.00 -23.04
CA GLU A 422 18.39 -31.51 -24.38
C GLU A 422 17.48 -32.11 -25.45
N ASP A 423 17.27 -33.42 -25.46
CA ASP A 423 16.36 -34.10 -26.39
C ASP A 423 14.91 -33.60 -26.24
N PHE A 424 14.48 -33.39 -25.00
CA PHE A 424 13.15 -32.84 -24.71
C PHE A 424 13.03 -31.37 -25.16
N TYR A 425 14.10 -30.57 -24.97
CA TYR A 425 14.20 -29.18 -25.41
C TYR A 425 14.11 -29.06 -26.93
N PHE A 426 14.74 -29.97 -27.68
CA PHE A 426 14.67 -29.99 -29.15
C PHE A 426 13.32 -30.50 -29.69
N SER A 427 12.57 -31.30 -28.94
CA SER A 427 11.23 -31.75 -29.35
C SER A 427 10.10 -30.76 -29.04
N ALA A 428 10.34 -29.83 -28.11
CA ALA A 428 9.34 -28.86 -27.64
C ALA A 428 9.43 -27.50 -28.39
N LEU A 429 10.46 -27.31 -29.21
CA LEU A 429 10.60 -26.26 -30.22
C LEU A 429 10.01 -26.75 -31.56
#